data_AF-A0A2V9DLD2-F1
#
_entry.id   AF-A0A2V9DLD2-F1
#
_cell.length_a   1.000
_cell.length_b   1.000
_cell.length_c   1.000
_cell.angle_alpha   90.00
_cell.angle_beta   90.00
_cell.angle_gamma   90.00
#
_symmetry.space_group_name_H-M   'P 1'
#
loop_
_entity.id
_entity.type
_entity.pdbx_description
1 polymer ?
#
loop_
_entity_poly.entity_id
_entity_poly.type
_entity_poly.pdbx_seq_one_letter_code
_entity_poly.pdbx_strand_id
1 'polypeptide(L)'
;MRKPILSSLSVLLLAFPFCYGSPQQDSVAEAARKAREQKKTQPKSAKVFTNDNIPTVPGRVNVVGSAPPSTETQAKAAAPDAAEGKAPAAQEKEAQPEETKGEAYWRKRFAEARGKLRTAEKELDILQREYNLMQQQYYSDPNKALREQYDRSDLNNHLKAINDKKQEVARLKQALSDLEDELRRAGGDPGWGRE
;
A
#
# COMPACT_ATOMS: atom_id res chain seq x y z
N MET A 1 -35.04 -0.73 62.24
CA MET A 1 -35.65 0.51 62.79
C MET A 1 -35.34 1.62 61.78
N ARG A 2 -36.25 1.95 60.84
CA ARG A 2 -37.19 3.10 60.85
C ARG A 2 -36.45 4.42 61.17
N LYS A 3 -36.40 5.46 60.32
CA LYS A 3 -37.49 6.09 59.54
C LYS A 3 -36.95 6.92 58.35
N PRO A 4 -37.73 7.07 57.26
CA PRO A 4 -37.58 8.11 56.23
C PRO A 4 -38.36 9.39 56.63
N ILE A 5 -37.93 10.56 56.13
CA ILE A 5 -38.71 11.81 56.20
C ILE A 5 -38.99 12.30 54.77
N LEU A 6 -40.25 12.18 54.39
CA LEU A 6 -40.93 12.92 53.33
C LEU A 6 -41.35 14.28 53.90
N SER A 7 -41.15 15.37 53.14
CA SER A 7 -41.97 16.59 53.22
C SER A 7 -41.71 17.45 51.97
N SER A 8 -42.66 17.47 51.02
CA SER A 8 -43.58 18.60 50.76
C SER A 8 -42.94 19.69 49.88
N LEU A 9 -43.20 19.70 48.57
CA LEU A 9 -44.31 20.39 47.89
C LEU A 9 -44.28 21.92 48.03
N SER A 10 -43.74 22.62 47.02
CA SER A 10 -44.19 23.96 46.64
C SER A 10 -43.74 24.29 45.22
N VAL A 11 -44.67 24.10 44.29
CA VAL A 11 -44.69 24.79 43.00
C VAL A 11 -45.13 26.23 43.31
N LEU A 12 -44.22 27.20 43.18
CA LEU A 12 -44.58 28.60 43.10
C LEU A 12 -44.22 29.12 41.71
N LEU A 13 -45.26 29.26 40.92
CA LEU A 13 -45.29 29.75 39.54
C LEU A 13 -45.17 31.28 39.58
N LEU A 14 -43.96 31.80 39.35
CA LEU A 14 -43.70 33.24 39.18
C LEU A 14 -43.55 33.53 37.69
N ALA A 15 -44.57 34.23 37.16
CA ALA A 15 -44.70 34.66 35.78
C ALA A 15 -43.58 35.65 35.39
N PHE A 16 -42.70 35.22 34.48
CA PHE A 16 -41.84 36.11 33.71
C PHE A 16 -42.59 36.57 32.46
N PRO A 17 -42.76 37.88 32.19
CA PRO A 17 -43.27 38.35 30.92
C PRO A 17 -42.16 38.16 29.88
N PHE A 18 -42.21 37.03 29.17
CA PHE A 18 -41.45 36.86 27.93
C PHE A 18 -42.06 37.81 26.89
N CYS A 19 -41.40 38.94 26.67
CA CYS A 19 -41.62 39.75 25.47
C CYS A 19 -41.15 38.91 24.27
N TYR A 20 -42.09 38.22 23.62
CA TYR A 20 -41.84 37.60 22.32
C TYR A 20 -41.67 38.71 21.29
N GLY A 21 -40.42 39.11 21.04
CA GLY A 21 -40.07 39.82 19.82
C GLY A 21 -40.38 38.91 18.63
N SER A 22 -41.28 39.33 17.75
CA SER A 22 -41.61 38.62 16.52
C SER A 22 -40.35 38.47 15.67
N PRO A 23 -40.01 37.28 15.13
CA PRO A 23 -38.97 37.19 14.12
C PRO A 23 -39.49 37.92 12.87
N GLN A 24 -38.92 39.08 12.59
CA GLN A 24 -39.19 39.82 11.36
C GLN A 24 -38.77 38.91 10.20
N GLN A 25 -39.75 38.38 9.46
CA GLN A 25 -39.48 37.59 8.27
C GLN A 25 -38.93 38.54 7.22
N ASP A 26 -37.60 38.58 7.07
CA ASP A 26 -36.93 39.30 5.99
C ASP A 26 -37.59 38.89 4.66
N SER A 27 -38.08 39.88 3.92
CA SER A 27 -38.72 39.65 2.62
C SER A 27 -37.78 38.86 1.71
N VAL A 28 -38.32 37.94 0.90
CA VAL A 28 -37.52 37.15 -0.06
C VAL A 28 -36.65 38.03 -0.96
N ALA A 29 -37.10 39.26 -1.24
CA ALA A 29 -36.33 40.25 -2.00
C ALA A 29 -35.12 40.77 -1.22
N GLU A 30 -35.24 40.93 0.09
CA GLU A 30 -34.16 41.38 0.98
C GLU A 30 -33.17 40.26 1.25
N ALA A 31 -33.65 39.03 1.47
CA ALA A 31 -32.80 37.83 1.53
C ALA A 31 -32.01 37.62 0.23
N ALA A 32 -32.63 37.86 -0.94
CA ALA A 32 -31.95 37.80 -2.22
C ALA A 32 -30.90 38.91 -2.40
N ARG A 33 -31.16 40.14 -1.91
CA ARG A 33 -30.17 41.23 -1.92
C ARG A 33 -28.98 40.91 -1.01
N LYS A 34 -29.24 40.44 0.21
CA LYS A 34 -28.21 40.05 1.17
C LYS A 34 -27.36 38.88 0.66
N ALA A 35 -27.97 37.87 0.03
CA ALA A 35 -27.23 36.78 -0.62
C ALA A 35 -26.34 37.27 -1.77
N ARG A 36 -26.78 38.26 -2.55
CA ARG A 36 -25.97 38.88 -3.61
C ARG A 36 -24.81 39.71 -3.05
N GLU A 37 -25.01 40.42 -1.95
CA GLU A 37 -23.95 41.17 -1.26
C GLU A 37 -22.92 40.25 -0.60
N GLN A 38 -23.36 39.16 0.02
CA GLN A 38 -22.46 38.15 0.58
C GLN A 38 -21.60 37.48 -0.50
N LYS A 39 -22.17 37.19 -1.69
CA LYS A 39 -21.40 36.65 -2.82
C LYS A 39 -20.37 37.63 -3.39
N LYS A 40 -20.57 38.95 -3.26
CA LYS A 40 -19.58 39.96 -3.67
C LYS A 40 -18.40 40.06 -2.71
N THR A 41 -18.61 39.69 -1.45
CA THR A 41 -17.63 39.84 -0.38
C THR A 41 -16.93 38.53 -0.02
N GLN A 42 -17.43 37.39 -0.53
CA GLN A 42 -16.79 36.09 -0.34
C GLN A 42 -15.53 35.97 -1.20
N PRO A 43 -14.40 35.52 -0.61
CA PRO A 43 -13.20 35.23 -1.38
C PRO A 43 -13.49 34.11 -2.38
N LYS A 44 -13.04 34.28 -3.62
CA LYS A 44 -13.20 33.26 -4.67
C LYS A 44 -12.57 31.96 -4.18
N SER A 45 -13.33 30.87 -4.20
CA SER A 45 -12.84 29.55 -3.82
C SER A 45 -11.62 29.18 -4.67
N ALA A 46 -10.59 28.62 -4.03
CA ALA A 46 -9.39 28.14 -4.71
C ALA A 46 -9.77 27.11 -5.80
N LYS A 47 -8.98 27.07 -6.87
CA LYS A 47 -9.20 26.14 -7.99
C LYS A 47 -9.03 24.71 -7.46
N VAL A 48 -10.10 23.91 -7.52
CA VAL A 48 -10.05 22.49 -7.13
C VAL A 48 -9.62 21.68 -8.34
N PHE A 49 -8.45 21.05 -8.25
CA PHE A 49 -8.02 20.06 -9.22
C PHE A 49 -8.63 18.71 -8.85
N THR A 50 -9.67 18.31 -9.56
CA THR A 50 -10.22 16.94 -9.51
C THR A 50 -9.57 16.08 -10.60
N ASN A 51 -9.72 14.76 -10.54
CA ASN A 51 -9.17 13.83 -11.55
C ASN A 51 -9.54 14.22 -12.99
N ASP A 52 -10.72 14.84 -13.17
CA ASP A 52 -11.23 15.30 -14.47
C ASP A 52 -10.69 16.68 -14.91
N ASN A 53 -10.08 17.45 -14.00
CA ASN A 53 -9.56 18.80 -14.26
C ASN A 53 -8.03 18.87 -14.12
N ILE A 54 -7.35 17.73 -14.09
CA ILE A 54 -5.88 17.69 -14.17
C ILE A 54 -5.50 18.09 -15.61
N PRO A 55 -4.75 19.19 -15.81
CA PRO A 55 -4.26 19.52 -17.14
C PRO A 55 -3.31 18.41 -17.59
N THR A 56 -3.71 17.67 -18.63
CA THR A 56 -2.80 16.79 -19.36
C THR A 56 -1.77 17.68 -20.03
N VAL A 57 -0.60 17.85 -19.41
CA VAL A 57 0.50 18.59 -20.01
C VAL A 57 0.95 17.83 -21.26
N PRO A 58 0.84 18.38 -22.49
CA PRO A 58 1.46 17.78 -23.66
C PRO A 58 2.96 18.09 -23.58
N GLY A 59 3.68 17.29 -22.80
CA GLY A 59 5.11 17.46 -22.55
C GLY A 59 5.57 16.45 -21.53
N ARG A 60 6.62 15.69 -21.88
CA ARG A 60 7.09 14.57 -21.06
C ARG A 60 7.42 15.07 -19.65
N VAL A 61 6.83 14.43 -18.65
CA VAL A 61 7.32 14.49 -17.27
C VAL A 61 8.78 14.05 -17.33
N ASN A 62 9.72 14.97 -17.09
CA ASN A 62 11.13 14.64 -17.01
C ASN A 62 11.36 13.87 -15.72
N VAL A 63 11.37 12.53 -15.82
CA VAL A 63 11.84 11.66 -14.75
C VAL A 63 13.37 11.65 -14.84
N VAL A 64 14.03 12.18 -13.81
CA VAL A 64 15.48 11.98 -13.65
C VAL A 64 15.68 10.54 -13.18
N GLY A 65 15.90 9.65 -14.13
CA GLY A 65 16.07 8.21 -13.92
C GLY A 65 15.44 7.42 -15.07
N SER A 66 16.23 6.56 -15.72
CA SER A 66 15.81 5.77 -16.89
C SER A 66 14.50 5.02 -16.62
N ALA A 67 13.47 5.32 -17.40
CA ALA A 67 12.20 4.59 -17.36
C ALA A 67 12.36 3.18 -17.96
N PRO A 68 11.80 2.13 -17.35
CA PRO A 68 11.75 0.79 -17.95
C PRO A 68 10.76 0.77 -19.14
N PRO A 69 10.99 -0.08 -20.16
CA PRO A 69 10.06 -0.18 -21.29
C PRO A 69 8.70 -0.73 -20.83
N SER A 70 7.64 0.00 -21.19
CA SER A 70 6.25 -0.41 -21.01
C SER A 70 5.92 -1.56 -21.95
N THR A 71 5.67 -2.74 -21.40
CA THR A 71 5.03 -3.84 -22.13
C THR A 71 3.53 -3.78 -21.87
N GLU A 72 2.77 -3.26 -22.83
CA GLU A 72 1.34 -3.55 -22.89
C GLU A 72 1.18 -5.03 -23.25
N THR A 73 0.72 -5.84 -22.30
CA THR A 73 0.27 -7.21 -22.56
C THR A 73 -1.17 -7.30 -22.12
N GLN A 74 -2.07 -7.19 -23.08
CA GLN A 74 -3.46 -7.59 -22.92
C GLN A 74 -3.50 -9.09 -22.66
N ALA A 75 -4.12 -9.47 -21.56
CA ALA A 75 -4.30 -10.86 -21.17
C ALA A 75 -5.71 -11.34 -21.56
N LYS A 76 -5.71 -12.51 -22.21
CA LYS A 76 -6.53 -13.70 -21.92
C LYS A 76 -7.95 -13.80 -22.50
N ALA A 77 -8.15 -14.83 -23.32
CA ALA A 77 -9.12 -15.90 -23.04
C ALA A 77 -8.92 -17.11 -23.98
N ALA A 78 -8.56 -18.27 -23.41
CA ALA A 78 -9.01 -19.58 -23.89
C ALA A 78 -8.83 -20.61 -22.75
N ALA A 79 -9.93 -21.27 -22.40
CA ALA A 79 -10.01 -22.36 -21.44
C ALA A 79 -9.83 -23.72 -22.16
N PRO A 80 -9.71 -24.84 -21.42
CA PRO A 80 -8.90 -26.01 -21.79
C PRO A 80 -9.69 -27.07 -22.56
N ASP A 81 -8.97 -27.92 -23.30
CA ASP A 81 -9.44 -29.28 -23.51
C ASP A 81 -8.26 -30.27 -23.44
N ALA A 82 -8.54 -31.38 -22.77
CA ALA A 82 -7.65 -32.46 -22.46
C ALA A 82 -7.72 -33.51 -23.56
N ALA A 83 -6.58 -34.00 -24.03
CA ALA A 83 -6.50 -35.32 -24.66
C ALA A 83 -5.10 -35.89 -24.40
N GLU A 84 -5.06 -36.85 -23.50
CA GLU A 84 -3.95 -37.78 -23.33
C GLU A 84 -3.72 -38.56 -24.62
N GLY A 85 -2.45 -38.81 -24.95
CA GLY A 85 -2.12 -39.80 -25.96
C GLY A 85 -0.68 -39.74 -26.45
N LYS A 86 0.13 -40.68 -25.94
CA LYS A 86 1.40 -41.20 -26.46
C LYS A 86 2.69 -40.43 -26.15
N ALA A 87 3.42 -40.98 -25.19
CA ALA A 87 4.87 -41.17 -25.31
C ALA A 87 5.17 -42.00 -26.58
N PRO A 88 6.34 -41.82 -27.22
CA PRO A 88 7.52 -42.46 -26.66
C PRO A 88 8.83 -41.66 -26.83
N ALA A 89 9.87 -42.27 -26.26
CA ALA A 89 11.28 -42.11 -26.56
C ALA A 89 12.04 -41.09 -25.72
N ALA A 90 12.89 -41.67 -24.86
CA ALA A 90 14.06 -41.05 -24.30
C ALA A 90 14.83 -40.29 -25.38
N GLN A 91 14.99 -38.99 -25.17
CA GLN A 91 16.11 -38.24 -25.71
C GLN A 91 17.01 -37.93 -24.53
N GLU A 92 18.17 -38.57 -24.56
CA GLU A 92 19.38 -38.13 -23.90
C GLU A 92 19.46 -36.62 -24.04
N LYS A 93 19.56 -35.94 -22.89
CA LYS A 93 19.79 -34.50 -22.84
C LYS A 93 21.25 -34.28 -23.21
N GLU A 94 21.55 -34.43 -24.50
CA GLU A 94 22.73 -33.85 -25.11
C GLU A 94 22.75 -32.38 -24.71
N ALA A 95 23.81 -32.02 -23.99
CA ALA A 95 24.14 -30.63 -23.73
C ALA A 95 24.29 -29.93 -25.09
N GLN A 96 23.22 -29.27 -25.53
CA GLN A 96 23.32 -28.32 -26.61
C GLN A 96 24.41 -27.31 -26.23
N PRO A 97 25.27 -26.90 -27.18
CA PRO A 97 26.20 -25.81 -26.94
C PRO A 97 25.36 -24.63 -26.46
N GLU A 98 25.62 -24.14 -25.24
CA GLU A 98 25.01 -22.89 -24.80
C GLU A 98 25.33 -21.84 -25.88
N GLU A 99 24.30 -21.33 -26.56
CA GLU A 99 24.44 -20.08 -27.28
C GLU A 99 25.12 -19.10 -26.33
N THR A 100 26.23 -18.53 -26.79
CA THR A 100 27.07 -17.64 -25.97
C THR A 100 26.26 -16.41 -25.60
N LYS A 101 25.61 -16.47 -24.45
CA LYS A 101 24.89 -15.34 -23.84
C LYS A 101 25.90 -14.21 -23.65
N GLY A 102 25.70 -13.10 -24.36
CA GLY A 102 26.60 -11.95 -24.31
C GLY A 102 26.55 -11.18 -22.99
N GLU A 103 27.50 -10.26 -22.80
CA GLU A 103 27.66 -9.42 -21.62
C GLU A 103 26.35 -8.72 -21.17
N ALA A 104 25.59 -8.15 -22.11
CA ALA A 104 24.35 -7.43 -21.81
C ALA A 104 23.29 -8.35 -21.16
N TYR A 105 23.22 -9.62 -21.58
CA TYR A 105 22.31 -10.60 -20.98
C TYR A 105 22.69 -10.86 -19.52
N TRP A 106 23.99 -11.11 -19.26
CA TRP A 106 24.47 -11.42 -17.92
C TRP A 106 24.33 -10.22 -16.99
N ARG A 107 24.76 -9.03 -17.43
CA ARG A 107 24.61 -7.79 -16.65
C ARG A 107 23.16 -7.56 -16.25
N LYS A 108 22.22 -7.72 -17.18
CA LYS A 108 20.79 -7.58 -16.89
C LYS A 108 20.33 -8.59 -15.83
N ARG A 109 20.67 -9.86 -15.98
CA ARG A 109 20.29 -10.90 -15.01
C ARG A 109 20.86 -10.63 -13.61
N PHE A 110 22.13 -10.25 -13.52
CA PHE A 110 22.76 -9.91 -12.25
C PHE A 110 22.14 -8.67 -11.60
N ALA A 111 21.87 -7.63 -12.39
CA ALA A 111 21.18 -6.43 -11.91
C ALA A 111 19.77 -6.75 -11.37
N GLU A 112 19.00 -7.59 -12.07
CA GLU A 112 17.69 -8.04 -11.62
C GLU A 112 17.76 -8.87 -10.33
N ALA A 113 18.70 -9.81 -10.25
CA ALA A 113 18.89 -10.64 -9.06
C ALA A 113 19.28 -9.80 -7.83
N ARG A 114 20.20 -8.85 -7.99
CA ARG A 114 20.57 -7.88 -6.95
C ARG A 114 19.43 -6.95 -6.58
N GLY A 115 18.65 -6.51 -7.56
CA GLY A 115 17.46 -5.69 -7.35
C GLY A 115 16.46 -6.39 -6.44
N LYS A 116 16.15 -7.66 -6.73
CA LYS A 116 15.29 -8.50 -5.88
C LYS A 116 15.85 -8.65 -4.48
N LEU A 117 17.14 -8.96 -4.35
CA LEU A 117 17.80 -9.09 -3.04
C LEU A 117 17.71 -7.79 -2.22
N ARG A 118 18.03 -6.65 -2.83
CA ARG A 118 17.98 -5.34 -2.18
C ARG A 118 16.57 -4.98 -1.72
N THR A 119 15.56 -5.29 -2.52
CA THR A 119 14.16 -5.09 -2.15
C THR A 119 13.77 -6.00 -0.99
N ALA A 120 14.09 -7.28 -1.04
CA ALA A 120 13.80 -8.23 0.03
C ALA A 120 14.48 -7.87 1.36
N GLU A 121 15.73 -7.39 1.31
CA GLU A 121 16.46 -6.92 2.50
C GLU A 121 15.82 -5.66 3.10
N LYS A 122 15.36 -4.71 2.27
CA LYS A 122 14.61 -3.54 2.75
C LYS A 122 13.26 -3.92 3.36
N GLU A 123 12.54 -4.83 2.74
CA GLU A 123 11.27 -5.33 3.27
C GLU A 123 11.46 -6.05 4.62
N LEU A 124 12.53 -6.85 4.74
CA LEU A 124 12.91 -7.49 6.01
C LEU A 124 13.13 -6.45 7.11
N ASP A 125 13.89 -5.41 6.80
CA ASP A 125 14.21 -4.32 7.73
C ASP A 125 12.95 -3.50 8.13
N ILE A 126 12.03 -3.26 7.18
CA ILE A 126 10.72 -2.68 7.48
C ILE A 126 9.93 -3.57 8.45
N LEU A 127 9.80 -4.88 8.16
CA LEU A 127 9.08 -5.81 9.02
C LEU A 127 9.67 -5.88 10.42
N GLN A 128 10.99 -5.83 10.56
CA GLN A 128 11.66 -5.78 11.86
C GLN A 128 11.34 -4.51 12.63
N ARG A 129 11.36 -3.34 11.97
CA ARG A 129 10.96 -2.08 12.61
C ARG A 129 9.50 -2.08 13.02
N GLU A 130 8.61 -2.56 12.16
CA GLU A 130 7.19 -2.68 12.47
C GLU A 130 6.95 -3.59 13.67
N TYR A 131 7.64 -4.74 13.72
CA TYR A 131 7.56 -5.64 14.87
C TYR A 131 8.04 -4.97 16.16
N ASN A 132 9.13 -4.20 16.11
CA ASN A 132 9.61 -3.43 17.28
C ASN A 132 8.62 -2.34 17.70
N LEU A 133 8.00 -1.65 16.74
CA LEU A 133 6.97 -0.65 17.00
C LEU A 133 5.74 -1.31 17.66
N MET A 134 5.26 -2.43 17.12
CA MET A 134 4.11 -3.17 17.65
C MET A 134 4.33 -3.67 19.08
N GLN A 135 5.55 -4.05 19.44
CA GLN A 135 5.88 -4.42 20.82
C GLN A 135 5.76 -3.25 21.81
N GLN A 136 5.95 -2.02 21.33
CA GLN A 136 5.89 -0.81 22.15
C GLN A 136 4.51 -0.13 22.10
N GLN A 137 3.69 -0.48 21.11
CA GLN A 137 2.43 0.20 20.84
C GLN A 137 1.36 -0.16 21.88
N TYR A 138 0.70 0.87 22.41
CA TYR A 138 -0.52 0.70 23.19
C TYR A 138 -1.73 0.66 22.25
N TYR A 139 -2.60 -0.33 22.41
CA TYR A 139 -3.84 -0.42 21.66
C TYR A 139 -4.88 0.55 22.22
N SER A 140 -5.38 1.48 21.40
CA SER A 140 -6.45 2.41 21.80
C SER A 140 -7.82 1.75 21.91
N ASP A 141 -8.04 0.65 21.19
CA ASP A 141 -9.26 -0.17 21.26
C ASP A 141 -9.14 -1.22 22.38
N PRO A 142 -9.96 -1.16 23.44
CA PRO A 142 -9.93 -2.11 24.55
C PRO A 142 -10.18 -3.56 24.12
N ASN A 143 -11.02 -3.80 23.11
CA ASN A 143 -11.31 -5.16 22.64
C ASN A 143 -10.12 -5.74 21.88
N LYS A 144 -9.39 -4.90 21.13
CA LYS A 144 -8.13 -5.31 20.50
C LYS A 144 -7.06 -5.57 21.56
N ALA A 145 -6.93 -4.67 22.53
CA ALA A 145 -6.00 -4.82 23.65
C ALA A 145 -6.20 -6.13 24.41
N LEU A 146 -7.46 -6.48 24.71
CA LEU A 146 -7.79 -7.72 25.40
C LEU A 146 -7.44 -8.97 24.58
N ARG A 147 -7.78 -8.99 23.28
CA ARG A 147 -7.44 -10.13 22.40
C ARG A 147 -5.92 -10.32 22.31
N GLU A 148 -5.21 -9.25 22.00
CA GLU A 148 -3.75 -9.26 21.85
C GLU A 148 -3.03 -9.53 23.18
N GLN A 149 -3.67 -9.30 24.34
CA GLN A 149 -3.13 -9.72 25.64
C GLN A 149 -3.08 -11.24 25.77
N TYR A 150 -4.03 -11.98 25.16
CA TYR A 150 -4.10 -13.43 25.25
C TYR A 150 -3.38 -14.15 24.11
N ASP A 151 -3.60 -13.74 22.86
CA ASP A 151 -3.11 -14.47 21.68
C ASP A 151 -1.83 -13.89 21.06
N ARG A 152 -1.58 -12.58 21.26
CA ARG A 152 -0.54 -11.79 20.57
C ARG A 152 -0.52 -12.08 19.06
N SER A 153 -1.69 -12.25 18.46
CA SER A 153 -1.84 -12.77 17.10
C SER A 153 -1.13 -11.89 16.07
N ASP A 154 -1.25 -10.57 16.21
CA ASP A 154 -0.61 -9.60 15.32
C ASP A 154 0.92 -9.73 15.38
N LEU A 155 1.50 -9.82 16.58
CA LEU A 155 2.94 -9.97 16.77
C LEU A 155 3.46 -11.31 16.22
N ASN A 156 2.71 -12.39 16.43
CA ASN A 156 3.06 -13.71 15.91
C ASN A 156 3.02 -13.74 14.37
N ASN A 157 2.03 -13.09 13.77
CA ASN A 157 1.93 -12.95 12.31
C ASN A 157 3.10 -12.14 11.74
N HIS A 158 3.47 -11.01 12.35
CA HIS A 158 4.64 -10.24 11.94
C HIS A 158 5.94 -11.02 12.11
N LEU A 159 6.10 -11.76 13.23
CA LEU A 159 7.27 -12.60 13.44
C LEU A 159 7.38 -13.69 12.37
N LYS A 160 6.26 -14.30 11.97
CA LYS A 160 6.21 -15.24 10.85
C LYS A 160 6.65 -14.57 9.56
N ALA A 161 6.11 -13.39 9.24
CA ALA A 161 6.49 -12.65 8.04
C ALA A 161 8.00 -12.32 8.01
N ILE A 162 8.60 -11.95 9.14
CA ILE A 162 10.05 -11.75 9.26
C ILE A 162 10.81 -13.04 8.95
N ASN A 163 10.39 -14.18 9.49
CA ASN A 163 11.06 -15.45 9.25
C ASN A 163 10.94 -15.89 7.79
N ASP A 164 9.75 -15.77 7.19
CA ASP A 164 9.54 -16.06 5.77
C ASP A 164 10.43 -15.15 4.89
N LYS A 165 10.52 -13.85 5.22
CA LYS A 165 11.37 -12.92 4.49
C LYS A 165 12.87 -13.19 4.66
N LYS A 166 13.31 -13.64 5.84
CA LYS A 166 14.69 -14.11 6.08
C LYS A 166 15.03 -15.30 5.20
N GLN A 167 14.13 -16.27 5.08
CA GLN A 167 14.31 -17.41 4.20
C GLN A 167 14.39 -16.97 2.74
N GLU A 168 13.57 -16.01 2.33
CA GLU A 168 13.63 -15.46 0.97
C GLU A 168 14.95 -14.76 0.68
N VAL A 169 15.46 -13.93 1.60
CA VAL A 169 16.79 -13.31 1.47
C VAL A 169 17.89 -14.36 1.33
N ALA A 170 17.83 -15.44 2.11
CA ALA A 170 18.80 -16.54 2.01
C ALA A 170 18.72 -17.25 0.64
N ARG A 171 17.51 -17.50 0.13
CA ARG A 171 17.31 -18.09 -1.22
C ARG A 171 17.82 -17.17 -2.32
N LEU A 172 17.58 -15.86 -2.22
CA LEU A 172 18.06 -14.90 -3.21
C LEU A 172 19.59 -14.78 -3.20
N LYS A 173 20.23 -14.89 -2.04
CA LYS A 173 21.70 -14.97 -1.93
C LYS A 173 22.24 -16.23 -2.59
N GLN A 174 21.59 -17.38 -2.35
CA GLN A 174 21.94 -18.63 -3.03
C GLN A 174 21.76 -18.50 -4.55
N ALA A 175 20.63 -17.98 -5.02
CA ALA A 175 20.37 -17.79 -6.44
C ALA A 175 21.40 -16.86 -7.11
N LEU A 176 21.94 -15.88 -6.39
CA LEU A 176 23.03 -15.03 -6.89
C LEU A 176 24.32 -15.84 -7.05
N SER A 177 24.68 -16.67 -6.07
CA SER A 177 25.83 -17.59 -6.17
C SER A 177 25.67 -18.58 -7.31
N ASP A 178 24.48 -19.16 -7.48
CA ASP A 178 24.19 -20.11 -8.55
C ASP A 178 24.31 -19.41 -9.92
N LEU A 179 23.91 -18.15 -10.02
CA LEU A 179 24.05 -17.33 -11.23
C LEU A 179 25.52 -17.02 -11.56
N GLU A 180 26.38 -16.82 -10.56
CA GLU A 180 27.84 -16.69 -10.74
C GLU A 180 28.46 -17.98 -11.28
N ASP A 181 27.98 -19.14 -10.81
CA ASP A 181 28.42 -20.43 -11.32
C ASP A 181 27.90 -20.69 -12.74
N GLU A 182 26.67 -20.29 -13.06
CA GLU A 182 26.13 -20.31 -14.43
C GLU A 182 27.00 -19.48 -15.39
N LEU A 183 27.37 -18.26 -15.00
CA LEU A 183 28.26 -17.40 -15.78
C LEU A 183 29.62 -18.07 -16.03
N ARG A 184 30.18 -18.72 -15.00
CA ARG A 184 31.46 -19.44 -15.11
C ARG A 184 31.35 -20.64 -16.06
N ARG A 185 30.27 -21.41 -15.99
CA ARG A 185 30.01 -22.55 -16.89
C ARG A 185 29.79 -22.12 -18.33
N ALA A 186 29.18 -20.95 -18.53
CA ALA A 186 28.97 -20.34 -19.85
C ALA A 186 30.27 -19.76 -20.46
N GLY A 187 31.39 -19.79 -19.74
CA GLY A 187 32.65 -19.20 -20.19
C GLY A 187 32.63 -17.67 -20.25
N GLY A 188 31.67 -17.02 -19.57
CA GLY A 188 31.57 -15.58 -19.53
C GLY A 188 32.59 -14.94 -18.58
N ASP A 189 32.95 -13.68 -18.86
CA ASP A 189 33.87 -12.94 -18.00
C ASP A 189 33.24 -12.70 -16.61
N PRO A 190 33.93 -13.04 -15.49
CA PRO A 190 33.41 -12.78 -14.15
C PRO A 190 33.04 -11.32 -13.87
N GLY A 191 33.65 -10.37 -14.58
CA GLY A 191 33.36 -8.95 -14.55
C GLY A 191 31.99 -8.58 -15.11
N TRP A 192 31.38 -9.40 -15.99
CA TRP A 192 30.00 -9.19 -16.43
C TRP A 192 28.98 -9.37 -15.31
N GLY A 193 29.37 -10.14 -14.29
CA GLY A 193 28.61 -10.30 -13.08
C GLY A 193 28.74 -9.13 -12.13
N ARG A 194 29.76 -8.27 -12.23
CA ARG A 194 30.00 -7.17 -11.27
C ARG A 194 29.36 -5.87 -11.77
N GLU A 195 28.89 -5.05 -10.83
CA GLU A 195 28.57 -3.63 -11.05
C GLU A 195 29.76 -2.76 -10.64
#